data_AF-A0ABD0QED9-F1
#
_entry.id   AF-A0ABD0QED9-F1
#
_cell.length_a   1.000
_cell.length_b   1.000
_cell.length_c   1.000
_cell.angle_alpha   90.00
_cell.angle_beta   90.00
_cell.angle_gamma   90.00
#
_symmetry.space_group_name_H-M   'P 1'
#
loop_
_entity.id
_entity.type
_entity.pdbx_description
1 polymer ?
#
loop_
_entity_poly.entity_id
_entity_poly.type
_entity_poly.pdbx_seq_one_letter_code
_entity_poly.pdbx_strand_id
1 'polypeptide(L)'
;VSFNITVDARGCPPKGTRKSFTIRPVGFKDRLEVSVDYRCDCSCTYYTETNSSRCNSAGTYSCGTCHCEPGYLGARCECKEGEVDHQPRASSCNQCLCYESEFGKIYGTFC
;
A
#
# COMPACT_ATOMS: atom_id res chain seq x y z
N VAL A 1 33.04 21.36 -19.00
CA VAL A 1 31.56 21.51 -18.99
C VAL A 1 31.00 20.43 -18.11
N SER A 2 29.99 20.74 -17.29
CA SER A 2 29.35 19.79 -16.38
C SER A 2 27.84 19.93 -16.50
N PHE A 3 27.11 18.82 -16.36
CA PHE A 3 25.66 18.79 -16.44
C PHE A 3 25.10 18.25 -15.12
N ASN A 4 24.02 18.86 -14.62
CA ASN A 4 23.29 18.39 -13.46
C ASN A 4 21.93 17.83 -13.93
N ILE A 5 21.60 16.60 -13.52
CA ILE A 5 20.45 15.86 -14.02
C ILE A 5 19.67 15.35 -12.81
N THR A 6 18.37 15.66 -12.76
CA THR A 6 17.45 15.18 -11.74
C THR A 6 16.49 14.17 -12.37
N VAL A 7 16.25 13.05 -11.68
CA VAL A 7 15.39 11.97 -12.14
C VAL A 7 14.30 11.76 -11.11
N ASP A 8 13.05 11.99 -11.50
CA ASP A 8 11.89 11.86 -10.62
C ASP A 8 10.97 10.72 -11.07
N ALA A 9 10.60 9.84 -10.13
CA ALA A 9 9.58 8.83 -10.35
C ALA A 9 8.20 9.40 -9.98
N ARG A 10 7.24 9.35 -10.92
CA ARG A 10 5.85 9.80 -10.67
C ARG A 10 5.01 8.82 -9.85
N GLY A 11 5.49 7.60 -9.68
CA GLY A 11 4.81 6.55 -8.96
C GLY A 11 5.58 5.24 -9.03
N CYS A 12 4.95 4.21 -8.48
CA CYS A 12 5.51 2.86 -8.41
C CYS A 12 5.05 2.03 -9.61
N PRO A 13 5.97 1.54 -10.46
CA PRO A 13 5.62 0.62 -11.54
C PRO A 13 5.25 -0.76 -10.99
N PRO A 14 4.68 -1.65 -11.83
CA PRO A 14 4.39 -3.03 -11.42
C PRO A 14 5.62 -3.74 -10.85
N LYS A 15 5.42 -4.62 -9.87
CA LYS A 15 6.52 -5.32 -9.19
C LYS A 15 7.41 -6.05 -10.19
N GLY A 16 8.72 -5.94 -9.98
CA GLY A 16 9.73 -6.52 -10.88
C GLY A 16 10.08 -5.67 -12.10
N THR A 17 9.45 -4.51 -12.28
CA THR A 17 9.82 -3.59 -13.36
C THR A 17 11.22 -3.04 -13.14
N ARG A 18 12.16 -3.42 -14.00
CA ARG A 18 13.48 -2.79 -14.11
C ARG A 18 13.46 -1.82 -15.28
N LYS A 19 13.96 -0.61 -15.07
CA LYS A 19 14.12 0.38 -16.14
C LYS A 19 15.56 0.81 -16.20
N SER A 20 16.10 0.84 -17.41
CA SER A 20 17.38 1.48 -17.69
C SER A 20 17.22 2.47 -18.84
N PHE A 21 18.04 3.51 -18.81
CA PHE A 21 18.13 4.48 -19.90
C PHE A 21 19.55 4.99 -20.03
N THR A 22 19.84 5.64 -21.16
CA THR A 22 21.19 6.08 -21.50
C THR A 22 21.21 7.59 -21.73
N ILE A 23 22.20 8.25 -21.13
CA ILE A 23 22.52 9.65 -21.39
C ILE A 23 23.81 9.69 -22.20
N ARG A 24 23.77 10.33 -23.37
CA ARG A 24 24.94 10.43 -24.26
C ARG A 24 24.97 11.77 -25.02
N PRO A 25 26.14 12.40 -25.17
CA PRO A 25 26.31 13.54 -26.07
C PRO A 25 26.17 13.10 -27.53
N VAL A 26 25.59 13.95 -28.38
CA VAL A 26 25.55 13.71 -29.83
C VAL A 26 26.97 13.76 -30.40
N GLY A 27 27.33 12.79 -31.24
CA GLY A 27 28.65 12.73 -31.89
C GLY A 27 29.75 12.05 -31.08
N PHE A 28 29.48 11.57 -29.86
CA PHE A 28 30.43 10.84 -29.02
C PHE A 28 30.02 9.37 -28.87
N LYS A 29 31.03 8.48 -28.73
CA LYS A 29 30.81 7.04 -28.50
C LYS A 29 30.48 6.71 -27.05
N ASP A 30 31.00 7.51 -26.12
CA ASP A 30 30.82 7.32 -24.69
C ASP A 30 29.37 7.57 -24.28
N ARG A 31 28.93 6.82 -23.28
CA ARG A 31 27.55 6.82 -22.80
C ARG A 31 27.47 6.46 -21.32
N LEU A 32 26.58 7.14 -20.61
CA LEU A 32 26.24 6.84 -19.23
C LEU A 32 24.97 6.00 -19.22
N GLU A 33 25.07 4.78 -18.71
CA GLU A 33 23.92 3.89 -18.50
C GLU A 33 23.42 4.03 -17.07
N VAL A 34 22.12 4.30 -16.92
CA VAL A 34 21.47 4.51 -15.64
C VAL A 34 20.44 3.40 -15.44
N SER A 35 20.60 2.62 -14.37
CA SER A 35 19.63 1.63 -13.93
C SER A 35 18.81 2.19 -12.78
N VAL A 36 17.49 2.13 -12.90
CA VAL A 36 16.54 2.64 -11.90
C VAL A 36 15.93 1.46 -11.16
N ASP A 37 16.12 1.45 -9.84
CA ASP A 37 15.49 0.49 -8.92
C ASP A 37 14.39 1.19 -8.10
N TYR A 38 13.16 0.71 -8.24
CA TYR A 38 11.99 1.31 -7.61
C TYR A 38 11.72 0.66 -6.26
N ARG A 39 12.00 1.37 -5.17
CA ARG A 39 11.78 0.89 -3.79
C ARG A 39 10.37 1.22 -3.30
N CYS A 40 9.41 0.44 -3.79
CA CYS A 40 7.98 0.66 -3.55
C CYS A 40 7.41 -0.12 -2.36
N ASP A 41 8.02 -1.26 -2.03
CA ASP A 41 7.58 -2.10 -0.92
C ASP A 41 8.33 -1.75 0.38
N CYS A 42 7.65 -1.92 1.52
CA CYS A 42 8.26 -1.82 2.83
C CYS A 42 8.85 -3.17 3.25
N SER A 43 10.00 -3.19 3.92
CA SER A 43 10.62 -4.45 4.35
C SER A 43 9.74 -5.30 5.28
N CYS A 44 8.82 -4.68 6.01
CA CYS A 44 7.88 -5.42 6.87
C CYS A 44 6.86 -6.25 6.08
N THR A 45 6.60 -5.95 4.79
CA THR A 45 5.63 -6.71 4.00
C THR A 45 6.07 -8.14 3.74
N TYR A 46 7.37 -8.44 3.86
CA TYR A 46 7.90 -9.80 3.74
C TYR A 46 7.50 -10.70 4.91
N TYR A 47 7.14 -10.13 6.06
CA TYR A 47 6.71 -10.86 7.26
C TYR A 47 5.19 -10.83 7.43
N THR A 48 4.46 -10.66 6.33
CA THR A 48 3.01 -10.65 6.36
C THR A 48 2.48 -12.04 6.72
N GLU A 49 1.58 -12.08 7.70
CA GLU A 49 0.97 -13.32 8.19
C GLU A 49 -0.51 -13.35 7.81
N THR A 50 -0.87 -14.20 6.87
CA THR A 50 -2.28 -14.50 6.54
C THR A 50 -2.93 -15.28 7.68
N ASN A 51 -4.20 -15.01 7.97
CA ASN A 51 -4.95 -15.65 9.07
C ASN A 51 -4.24 -15.56 10.43
N SER A 52 -3.56 -14.43 10.67
CA SER A 52 -2.78 -14.23 11.89
C SER A 52 -3.69 -14.25 13.11
N SER A 53 -3.28 -14.95 14.16
CA SER A 53 -3.94 -14.93 15.46
C SER A 53 -3.99 -13.52 16.07
N ARG A 54 -3.10 -12.63 15.64
CA ARG A 54 -3.10 -11.21 16.04
C ARG A 54 -4.33 -10.45 15.54
N CYS A 55 -4.91 -10.93 14.44
CA CYS A 55 -6.09 -10.41 13.75
C CYS A 55 -7.30 -11.34 13.89
N ASN A 56 -7.44 -12.01 15.06
CA ASN A 56 -8.51 -12.98 15.35
C ASN A 56 -8.65 -14.12 14.31
N SER A 57 -7.56 -14.42 13.59
CA SER A 57 -7.57 -15.39 12.48
C SER A 57 -8.60 -15.07 11.39
N ALA A 58 -9.07 -13.82 11.33
CA ALA A 58 -10.05 -13.28 10.38
C ALA A 58 -9.44 -12.14 9.54
N GLY A 59 -8.13 -12.21 9.31
CA GLY A 59 -7.39 -11.15 8.65
C GLY A 59 -5.90 -11.45 8.48
N THR A 60 -5.27 -10.60 7.68
CA THR A 60 -3.84 -10.63 7.39
C THR A 60 -3.12 -9.57 8.22
N TYR A 61 -2.14 -9.98 9.02
CA TYR A 61 -1.29 -9.05 9.78
C TYR A 61 -0.11 -8.61 8.91
N SER A 62 0.00 -7.31 8.63
CA SER A 62 1.10 -6.73 7.86
C SER A 62 1.57 -5.41 8.48
N CYS A 63 2.88 -5.25 8.66
CA CYS A 63 3.50 -3.98 9.05
C CYS A 63 2.91 -3.28 10.30
N GLY A 64 2.37 -4.03 11.27
CA GLY A 64 1.76 -3.45 12.48
C GLY A 64 0.24 -3.37 12.47
N THR A 65 -0.40 -3.60 11.33
CA THR A 65 -1.86 -3.48 11.16
C THR A 65 -2.50 -4.79 10.72
N CYS A 66 -3.79 -4.94 11.02
CA CYS A 66 -4.62 -6.01 10.49
C CYS A 66 -5.37 -5.53 9.24
N HIS A 67 -5.33 -6.33 8.19
CA HIS A 67 -6.17 -6.21 7.01
C HIS A 67 -7.23 -7.31 7.10
N CYS A 68 -8.43 -6.93 7.55
CA CYS A 68 -9.51 -7.88 7.83
C CYS A 68 -10.10 -8.49 6.55
N GLU A 69 -10.53 -9.74 6.66
CA GLU A 69 -11.30 -10.39 5.61
C GLU A 69 -12.69 -9.75 5.48
N PRO A 70 -13.35 -9.88 4.32
CA PRO A 70 -14.71 -9.37 4.13
C PRO A 70 -15.66 -9.87 5.23
N GLY A 71 -16.47 -8.97 5.78
CA GLY A 71 -17.37 -9.27 6.89
C GLY A 71 -16.76 -9.11 8.29
N TYR A 72 -15.49 -8.73 8.42
CA TYR A 72 -14.85 -8.42 9.71
C TYR A 72 -14.32 -6.98 9.76
N LEU A 73 -14.47 -6.34 10.92
CA LEU A 73 -14.12 -4.95 11.18
C LEU A 73 -13.33 -4.81 12.49
N GLY A 74 -12.75 -3.63 12.70
CA GLY A 74 -11.98 -3.30 13.89
C GLY A 74 -10.48 -3.48 13.70
N ALA A 75 -9.70 -2.89 14.62
CA ALA A 75 -8.24 -2.86 14.53
C ALA A 75 -7.59 -4.25 14.56
N ARG A 76 -8.31 -5.27 15.07
CA ARG A 76 -7.86 -6.66 15.15
C ARG A 76 -8.85 -7.63 14.50
N CYS A 77 -9.77 -7.14 13.67
CA CYS A 77 -10.83 -7.95 13.06
C CYS A 77 -11.72 -8.65 14.11
N GLU A 78 -11.96 -7.96 15.23
CA GLU A 78 -12.73 -8.46 16.37
C GLU A 78 -14.24 -8.36 16.20
N CYS A 79 -14.71 -7.55 15.24
CA CYS A 79 -16.12 -7.30 15.02
C CYS A 79 -16.59 -8.00 13.75
N LYS A 80 -17.79 -8.57 13.75
CA LYS A 80 -18.43 -9.09 12.54
C LYS A 80 -19.43 -8.06 12.00
N GLU A 81 -19.44 -7.88 10.69
CA GLU A 81 -20.34 -6.95 10.01
C GLU A 81 -21.81 -7.34 10.28
N GLY A 82 -22.61 -6.37 10.77
CA GLY A 82 -24.01 -6.58 11.15
C GLY A 82 -24.26 -6.94 12.62
N GLU A 83 -23.21 -7.15 13.42
CA GLU A 83 -23.37 -7.24 14.89
C GLU A 83 -23.48 -5.82 15.47
N VAL A 84 -24.72 -5.38 15.70
CA VAL A 84 -25.01 -4.14 16.41
C VAL A 84 -24.80 -4.39 17.89
N ASP A 85 -23.59 -4.12 18.39
CA ASP A 85 -23.36 -4.17 19.83
C ASP A 85 -24.18 -3.06 20.50
N HIS A 86 -25.24 -3.45 21.22
CA HIS A 86 -26.05 -2.55 22.04
C HIS A 86 -25.29 -2.03 23.28
N GLN A 87 -24.02 -2.41 23.46
CA GLN A 87 -23.18 -1.94 24.54
C GLN A 87 -22.33 -0.72 24.08
N PRO A 88 -22.39 0.43 24.78
CA PRO A 88 -21.69 1.66 24.39
C PRO A 88 -20.18 1.63 24.72
N ARG A 89 -19.52 0.47 24.58
CA ARG A 89 -18.16 0.23 25.10
C ARG A 89 -17.15 -0.33 24.10
N ALA A 90 -17.37 -0.17 22.80
CA ALA A 90 -16.34 -0.40 21.80
C ALA A 90 -16.40 0.62 20.66
N SER A 91 -15.72 1.75 20.83
CA SER A 91 -15.42 2.71 19.75
C SER A 91 -14.47 2.16 18.67
N SER A 92 -14.32 0.83 18.56
CA SER A 92 -13.39 0.14 17.64
C SER A 92 -14.10 -0.43 16.40
N CYS A 93 -15.39 -0.74 16.47
CA CYS A 93 -16.14 -1.36 15.36
C CYS A 93 -16.77 -0.35 14.39
N ASN A 94 -16.70 0.96 14.67
CA ASN A 94 -17.38 2.01 13.91
C ASN A 94 -16.55 2.49 12.71
N GLN A 95 -16.03 1.57 11.92
CA GLN A 95 -15.23 1.91 10.74
C GLN A 95 -16.18 2.21 9.58
N CYS A 96 -16.09 3.43 9.01
CA CYS A 96 -16.95 3.84 7.89
C CYS A 96 -16.63 3.01 6.63
N LEU A 97 -17.67 2.46 6.00
CA LEU A 97 -17.59 1.87 4.67
C LEU A 97 -17.91 2.93 3.62
N CYS A 98 -16.92 3.30 2.82
CA CYS A 98 -17.10 4.30 1.78
C CYS A 98 -17.79 3.67 0.57
N TYR A 99 -18.82 4.32 0.04
CA TYR A 99 -19.49 3.85 -1.17
C TYR A 99 -18.59 4.13 -2.39
N GLU A 100 -18.69 3.26 -3.40
CA GLU A 100 -18.03 3.50 -4.68
C GLU A 100 -18.85 4.48 -5.52
N SER A 101 -18.18 5.50 -6.08
CA SER A 101 -18.78 6.51 -6.94
C SER A 101 -18.33 6.30 -8.38
N GLU A 102 -19.22 6.56 -9.34
CA GLU A 102 -18.87 6.54 -10.78
C GLU A 102 -17.82 7.59 -11.14
N PHE A 103 -17.64 8.62 -10.29
CA PHE A 103 -16.70 9.72 -10.50
C PHE A 103 -15.33 9.48 -9.86
N GLY A 104 -15.15 8.40 -9.10
CA GLY A 104 -13.88 8.08 -8.45
C GLY A 104 -14.02 7.33 -7.13
N LYS A 105 -12.87 7.05 -6.51
CA LYS A 105 -12.81 6.34 -5.23
C LYS A 105 -12.91 7.32 -4.07
N ILE A 106 -13.84 7.06 -3.15
CA ILE A 106 -13.96 7.75 -1.87
C ILE A 106 -13.14 6.96 -0.84
N TYR A 107 -12.25 7.63 -0.14
CA TYR A 107 -11.32 7.00 0.79
C TYR A 107 -11.01 7.93 1.96
N GLY A 108 -10.54 7.36 3.07
CA GLY A 108 -10.21 8.09 4.29
C GLY A 108 -11.01 7.56 5.47
N THR A 109 -10.68 8.02 6.67
CA THR A 109 -11.29 7.54 7.91
C THR A 109 -12.80 7.82 8.00
N PHE A 110 -13.30 8.77 7.20
CA PHE A 110 -14.67 9.28 7.24
C PHE A 110 -15.37 9.38 5.87
N CYS A 111 -14.82 8.79 4.80
CA CYS A 111 -15.47 8.64 3.49
C CYS A 111 -16.02 9.90 2.78
#